data_AF-A0A2V9QXX8-F1
#
_entry.id   AF-A0A2V9QXX8-F1
#
_cell.length_a   1.000
_cell.length_b   1.000
_cell.length_c   1.000
_cell.angle_alpha   90.00
_cell.angle_beta   90.00
_cell.angle_gamma   90.00
#
_symmetry.space_group_name_H-M   'P 1'
#
loop_
_entity.id
_entity.type
_entity.pdbx_description
1 polymer ?
#
loop_
_entity_poly.entity_id
_entity_poly.type
_entity_poly.pdbx_seq_one_letter_code
_entity_poly.pdbx_strand_id
1 'polypeptide(L)'
;MQKVIWTFDPFKDDQFHGLKRGVTYWENGDQKRIYYVGGPRLYCLDAKNGKPISTFGSGGSVELAKGYDREVTYSSYNSPPAIYKNLIILGSSYYRAGEPKMR
;
A
#
# COMPACT_ATOMS: atom_id res chain seq x y z
N MET A 1 -7.72 5.33 29.86
CA MET A 1 -7.76 6.13 28.61
C MET A 1 -6.69 5.60 27.66
N GLN A 2 -7.05 5.27 26.42
CA GLN A 2 -6.07 4.93 25.38
C GLN A 2 -5.54 6.22 24.73
N LYS A 3 -4.23 6.27 24.41
CA LYS A 3 -3.56 7.42 23.77
C LYS A 3 -3.10 7.03 22.37
N VAL A 4 -3.45 7.85 21.38
CA VAL A 4 -2.92 7.72 20.02
C VAL A 4 -1.43 8.09 20.03
N ILE A 5 -0.58 7.20 19.49
CA ILE A 5 0.89 7.40 19.47
C ILE A 5 1.30 8.17 18.21
N TRP A 6 0.73 7.84 17.06
CA TRP A 6 0.95 8.52 15.79
C TRP A 6 -0.25 8.30 14.85
N THR A 7 -0.34 9.14 13.83
CA THR A 7 -1.26 8.99 12.69
C THR A 7 -0.47 9.15 11.40
N PHE A 8 -0.96 8.54 10.33
CA PHE A 8 -0.41 8.69 8.98
C PHE A 8 -1.58 8.93 8.03
N ASP A 9 -1.48 9.99 7.23
CA ASP A 9 -2.45 10.31 6.18
C ASP A 9 -1.87 9.94 4.81
N PRO A 10 -2.29 8.82 4.21
CA PRO A 10 -1.83 8.37 2.90
C PRO A 10 -2.53 9.11 1.74
N PHE A 11 -3.53 9.95 2.01
CA PHE A 11 -4.39 10.59 1.00
C PHE A 11 -4.20 12.10 0.93
N LYS A 12 -3.19 12.65 1.61
CA LYS A 12 -2.97 14.09 1.69
C LYS A 12 -2.95 14.78 0.31
N ASP A 13 -2.52 14.06 -0.72
CA ASP A 13 -2.42 14.54 -2.10
C ASP A 13 -3.31 13.73 -3.08
N ASP A 14 -4.23 12.89 -2.59
CA ASP A 14 -4.99 11.97 -3.42
C ASP A 14 -6.46 11.84 -2.97
N GLN A 15 -7.39 11.87 -3.92
CA GLN A 15 -8.83 11.69 -3.69
C GLN A 15 -9.28 10.22 -3.75
N PHE A 16 -8.37 9.27 -3.99
CA PHE A 16 -8.71 7.84 -4.08
C PHE A 16 -9.00 7.21 -2.71
N HIS A 17 -10.23 7.38 -2.25
CA HIS A 17 -10.76 6.74 -1.04
C HIS A 17 -11.46 5.42 -1.38
N GLY A 18 -10.66 4.37 -1.60
CA GLY A 18 -11.17 2.99 -1.71
C GLY A 18 -11.24 2.29 -0.35
N LEU A 19 -12.12 1.30 -0.20
CA LEU A 19 -12.12 0.42 0.98
C LEU A 19 -10.79 -0.31 1.12
N LYS A 20 -10.12 -0.15 2.27
CA LYS A 20 -8.90 -0.89 2.62
C LYS A 20 -9.18 -1.79 3.82
N ARG A 21 -8.81 -3.07 3.71
CA ARG A 21 -9.16 -4.10 4.72
C ARG A 21 -8.17 -4.25 5.86
N GLY A 22 -7.03 -3.57 5.81
CA GLY A 22 -6.06 -3.63 6.90
C GLY A 22 -4.66 -3.19 6.50
N VAL A 23 -3.73 -3.50 7.38
CA VAL A 23 -2.28 -3.24 7.27
C VAL A 23 -1.51 -4.54 7.53
N THR A 24 -0.24 -4.56 7.19
CA THR A 24 0.65 -5.70 7.48
C THR A 24 1.84 -5.25 8.29
N TYR A 25 2.06 -5.91 9.43
CA TYR A 25 3.25 -5.71 10.25
C TYR A 25 4.38 -6.64 9.80
N TRP A 26 5.60 -6.14 9.86
CA TRP A 26 6.82 -6.90 9.63
C TRP A 26 7.92 -6.46 10.58
N GLU A 27 8.73 -7.41 11.00
CA GLU A 27 9.93 -7.11 11.76
C GLU A 27 11.11 -7.99 11.38
N ASN A 28 12.30 -7.41 11.51
CA ASN A 28 13.58 -8.12 11.47
C ASN A 28 14.57 -7.38 12.38
N GLY A 29 14.88 -7.96 13.53
CA GLY A 29 15.64 -7.30 14.58
C GLY A 29 14.99 -5.98 15.01
N ASP A 30 15.74 -4.88 14.92
CA ASP A 30 15.26 -3.55 15.31
C ASP A 30 14.36 -2.87 14.28
N GLN A 31 14.29 -3.40 13.06
CA GLN A 31 13.46 -2.86 12.00
C GLN A 31 12.01 -3.33 12.20
N LYS A 32 11.10 -2.40 12.47
CA LYS A 32 9.66 -2.65 12.63
C LYS A 32 8.90 -1.81 11.64
N ARG A 33 8.17 -2.46 10.73
CA ARG A 33 7.53 -1.80 9.59
C ARG A 33 6.05 -2.10 9.55
N ILE A 34 5.28 -1.12 9.10
CA ILE A 34 3.88 -1.28 8.71
C ILE A 34 3.78 -1.02 7.21
N TYR A 35 3.21 -1.97 6.49
CA TYR A 35 2.89 -1.84 5.08
C TYR A 35 1.39 -1.57 4.91
N TYR A 36 1.07 -0.56 4.10
CA TYR A 36 -0.31 -0.14 3.86
C TYR A 36 -0.48 0.34 2.43
N VAL A 37 -1.61 0.02 1.81
CA VAL A 37 -1.93 0.53 0.48
C VAL A 37 -2.90 1.71 0.59
N GLY A 38 -2.43 2.90 0.22
CA GLY A 38 -3.23 4.13 0.15
C GLY A 38 -3.25 4.67 -1.26
N GLY A 39 -4.44 4.90 -1.82
CA GLY A 39 -4.59 5.26 -3.23
C GLY A 39 -3.91 4.22 -4.14
N PRO A 40 -3.09 4.65 -5.11
CA PRO A 40 -2.30 3.80 -5.99
C PRO A 40 -0.94 3.40 -5.41
N ARG A 41 -0.65 3.69 -4.12
CA ARG A 41 0.69 3.50 -3.55
C ARG A 41 0.72 2.45 -2.44
N LEU A 42 1.77 1.63 -2.42
CA LEU A 42 2.16 0.83 -1.26
C LEU A 42 3.15 1.64 -0.43
N TYR A 43 2.78 2.00 0.80
CA TYR A 43 3.63 2.67 1.77
C TYR A 43 4.35 1.68 2.68
N CYS A 44 5.55 2.05 3.11
CA CYS A 44 6.29 1.39 4.17
C CYS A 44 6.57 2.40 5.28
N LEU A 45 5.97 2.20 6.44
CA LEU A 45 6.06 3.10 7.59
C LEU A 45 6.90 2.48 8.71
N ASP A 46 7.63 3.30 9.44
CA ASP A 46 8.21 2.92 10.72
C ASP A 46 7.08 2.71 11.74
N ALA A 47 6.97 1.51 12.30
CA ALA A 47 5.90 1.18 13.24
C ALA A 47 5.94 2.01 14.53
N LYS A 48 7.10 2.58 14.90
CA LYS A 48 7.29 3.36 16.14
C LYS A 48 6.77 4.79 16.01
N ASN A 49 6.84 5.38 14.82
CA ASN A 49 6.59 6.82 14.63
C ASN A 49 5.69 7.16 13.43
N GLY A 50 5.27 6.18 12.62
CA GLY A 50 4.37 6.37 11.48
C GLY A 50 4.99 7.07 10.26
N LYS A 51 6.29 7.38 10.28
CA LYS A 51 6.96 8.05 9.16
C LYS A 51 7.29 7.06 8.05
N PRO A 52 7.20 7.47 6.77
CA PRO A 52 7.67 6.65 5.65
C PRO A 52 9.16 6.34 5.75
N ILE A 53 9.53 5.10 5.49
CA ILE A 53 10.93 4.65 5.40
C ILE A 53 11.48 5.07 4.04
N SER A 54 12.24 6.16 3.97
CA SER A 54 12.69 6.79 2.71
C SER A 54 13.42 5.84 1.73
N THR A 55 14.08 4.80 2.25
CA THR A 55 14.80 3.79 1.46
C THR A 55 13.89 2.73 0.83
N PHE A 56 12.58 2.76 1.08
CA PHE A 56 11.61 1.87 0.45
C PHE A 56 11.00 2.52 -0.79
N GLY A 57 11.21 1.90 -1.96
CA GLY A 57 10.71 2.42 -3.23
C GLY A 57 11.23 3.83 -3.50
N SER A 58 10.32 4.74 -3.85
CA SER A 58 10.58 6.16 -4.05
C SER A 58 10.04 6.96 -2.87
N GLY A 59 10.91 7.37 -1.96
CA GLY A 59 10.56 8.22 -0.82
C GLY A 59 9.65 7.55 0.22
N GLY A 60 9.73 6.22 0.35
CA GLY A 60 8.93 5.45 1.31
C GLY A 60 7.64 4.86 0.76
N SER A 61 7.46 4.88 -0.56
CA SER A 61 6.34 4.24 -1.23
C SER A 61 6.69 3.67 -2.59
N VAL A 62 5.89 2.72 -3.07
CA VAL A 62 5.93 2.18 -4.43
C VAL A 62 4.62 2.54 -5.13
N GLU A 63 4.72 3.07 -6.35
CA GLU A 63 3.57 3.33 -7.22
C GLU A 63 3.09 2.01 -7.85
N LEU A 64 1.91 1.53 -7.46
CA LEU A 64 1.33 0.27 -7.91
C LEU A 64 0.59 0.41 -9.25
N ALA A 65 0.27 1.63 -9.68
CA ALA A 65 -0.36 1.89 -10.97
C ALA A 65 0.65 1.91 -12.14
N LYS A 66 1.96 1.82 -11.85
CA LYS A 66 3.02 1.80 -12.87
C LYS A 66 3.50 0.37 -13.12
N GLY A 67 3.91 0.09 -14.35
CA GLY A 67 4.58 -1.16 -14.72
C GLY A 67 3.67 -2.25 -15.30
N TYR A 68 2.40 -1.94 -15.59
CA TYR A 68 1.58 -2.80 -16.43
C TYR A 68 2.13 -2.82 -17.87
N ASP A 69 2.15 -4.00 -18.48
CA ASP A 69 2.52 -4.24 -19.88
C ASP A 69 1.42 -3.80 -20.87
N ARG A 70 0.26 -3.43 -20.34
CA ARG A 70 -0.91 -2.95 -21.08
C ARG A 70 -1.53 -1.74 -20.41
N GLU A 71 -2.35 -1.03 -21.17
CA GLU A 71 -3.15 0.08 -20.67
C GLU A 71 -4.15 -0.41 -19.61
N VAL A 72 -4.04 0.13 -18.40
CA VAL A 72 -4.96 -0.14 -17.29
C VAL A 72 -5.71 1.15 -16.98
N THR A 73 -7.03 1.12 -17.16
CA THR A 73 -7.89 2.29 -16.86
C THR A 73 -8.27 2.35 -15.38
N TYR A 74 -8.27 1.20 -14.71
CA TYR A 74 -8.56 1.11 -13.28
C TYR A 74 -7.77 -0.03 -12.64
N SER A 75 -7.18 0.24 -11.47
CA SER A 75 -6.60 -0.77 -10.60
C SER A 75 -7.05 -0.53 -9.15
N SER A 76 -7.21 -1.61 -8.39
CA SER A 76 -7.65 -1.59 -7.00
C SER A 76 -6.93 -2.63 -6.18
N TYR A 77 -6.59 -2.22 -4.96
CA TYR A 77 -5.76 -2.96 -4.01
C TYR A 77 -6.37 -2.80 -2.62
N ASN A 78 -7.18 -3.77 -2.21
CA ASN A 78 -8.04 -3.61 -1.03
C ASN A 78 -7.65 -4.57 0.10
N SER A 79 -6.94 -5.65 -0.20
CA SER A 79 -6.44 -6.60 0.80
C SER A 79 -5.11 -6.14 1.36
N PRO A 80 -4.82 -6.40 2.65
CA PRO A 80 -3.50 -6.14 3.20
C PRO A 80 -2.44 -6.97 2.47
N PRO A 81 -1.21 -6.47 2.30
CA PRO A 81 -0.12 -7.25 1.70
C PRO A 81 0.18 -8.52 2.50
N ALA A 82 0.49 -9.63 1.86
CA ALA A 82 1.10 -10.78 2.52
C ALA A 82 2.63 -10.65 2.48
N ILE A 83 3.32 -11.11 3.52
CA ILE A 83 4.78 -11.14 3.54
C ILE A 83 5.24 -12.59 3.59
N TYR A 84 6.14 -12.93 2.69
CA TYR A 84 6.79 -14.24 2.68
C TYR A 84 8.28 -14.04 2.47
N LYS A 85 9.08 -14.35 3.50
CA LYS A 85 10.54 -14.08 3.51
C LYS A 85 10.82 -12.61 3.20
N ASN A 86 11.46 -12.35 2.06
CA ASN A 86 11.82 -11.03 1.54
C ASN A 86 10.84 -10.51 0.46
N LEU A 87 9.67 -11.15 0.30
CA LEU A 87 8.65 -10.77 -0.67
C LEU A 87 7.46 -10.09 0.00
N ILE A 88 6.96 -9.04 -0.64
CA ILE A 88 5.66 -8.44 -0.35
C ILE A 88 4.73 -8.82 -1.50
N ILE A 89 3.63 -9.49 -1.19
CA ILE A 89 2.68 -10.05 -2.15
C ILE A 89 1.35 -9.30 -2.01
N LEU A 90 0.86 -8.76 -3.12
CA LEU A 90 -0.39 -8.00 -3.19
C LEU A 90 -1.35 -8.66 -4.16
N GLY A 91 -2.61 -8.80 -3.75
CA GLY A 91 -3.70 -9.06 -4.68
C GLY A 91 -4.19 -7.74 -5.31
N SER A 92 -4.53 -7.79 -6.60
CA SER A 92 -5.06 -6.64 -7.33
C SER A 92 -6.30 -7.04 -8.14
N SER A 93 -7.22 -6.10 -8.30
CA SER A 93 -8.26 -6.16 -9.33
C SER A 93 -8.02 -5.01 -10.30
N TYR A 94 -8.03 -5.27 -11.60
CA TYR A 94 -7.83 -4.22 -12.60
C TYR A 94 -8.68 -4.49 -13.84
N TYR A 95 -9.01 -3.44 -14.59
CA TYR A 95 -9.71 -3.54 -15.87
C TYR A 95 -9.30 -2.42 -16.82
N ARG A 96 -9.53 -2.66 -18.11
CA ARG A 96 -9.45 -1.65 -19.16
C ARG A 96 -10.84 -1.15 -19.53
N ALA A 97 -11.00 0.13 -19.81
CA ALA A 97 -12.25 0.66 -20.33
C ALA A 97 -12.61 -0.05 -21.65
N GLY A 98 -13.84 -0.54 -21.74
CA GLY A 98 -14.34 -1.30 -22.90
C GLY A 98 -14.25 -2.82 -22.78
N GLU A 99 -13.56 -3.36 -21.77
CA GLU A 99 -13.58 -4.81 -21.47
C GLU A 99 -14.65 -5.15 -20.42
N PRO A 100 -15.31 -6.32 -20.50
CA PRO A 100 -16.21 -6.78 -19.45
C PRO A 100 -15.47 -6.83 -18.11
N LYS A 101 -16.12 -6.35 -17.04
CA LYS A 101 -15.58 -6.52 -15.68
C LYS A 101 -15.48 -8.01 -15.39
N MET A 102 -14.26 -8.53 -15.27
CA MET A 102 -14.04 -9.88 -14.78
C MET A 102 -14.53 -9.93 -13.32
N ARG A 103 -15.57 -10.72 -13.07
CA ARG A 103 -16.13 -10.97 -11.73
C ARG A 103 -15.40 -12.12 -11.06
#